data_AF-A0A957K097-F1
#
_entry.id   AF-A0A957K097-F1
#
_cell.length_a   1.000
_cell.length_b   1.000
_cell.length_c   1.000
_cell.angle_alpha   90.00
_cell.angle_beta   90.00
_cell.angle_gamma   90.00
#
_symmetry.space_group_name_H-M   'P 1'
#
loop_
_entity.id
_entity.type
_entity.pdbx_description
1 polymer ?
#
loop_
_entity_poly.entity_id
_entity_poly.type
_entity_poly.pdbx_seq_one_letter_code
_entity_poly.pdbx_strand_id
1 'polypeptide(L)'
;MRAVLDRPDLFDLLNLHALAQPTEIEAMLNWLHYETGQRGYHKPIIISDTAPNLLVGWGSATSCDGPANRQGTLLPPATAADRCALATIFNNLIDRDEASLEWAWRFAAEDMVKKVVIAADHGVALINTAFSEDLYWQQLRAFQAGAGLSAWAGLLDLTLTRPRPGFYALQQLNRQLTDYPTVTRLLTGDPDIWLYELCDTGVCRWLIWYEPDQLQLPGSPALTRSYTFTTTASNLISEPLALGAPATLQTSALLAANGSVTLTLTTTPQYLYPWGGVRRPVGLANPTGQPTSRQDQAGLWMAAVNVNRTASSTPAGSCSRIVWLLVSKLK
;
A
#
# COMPACT_ATOMS: atom_id res chain seq x y z
N MET A 1 -6.54 8.48 25.24
CA MET A 1 -5.71 9.12 24.19
C MET A 1 -5.38 10.58 24.52
N ARG A 2 -6.36 11.48 24.68
CA ARG A 2 -6.10 12.92 24.94
C ARG A 2 -5.14 13.22 26.10
N ALA A 3 -5.32 12.56 27.25
CA ALA A 3 -4.41 12.71 28.39
C ALA A 3 -2.95 12.32 28.10
N VAL A 4 -2.71 11.40 27.15
CA VAL A 4 -1.35 11.05 26.70
C VAL A 4 -0.81 12.16 25.81
N LEU A 5 -1.62 12.68 24.87
CA LEU A 5 -1.23 13.79 24.00
C LEU A 5 -0.92 15.08 24.79
N ASP A 6 -1.52 15.28 25.96
CA ASP A 6 -1.21 16.40 26.86
C ASP A 6 0.20 16.30 27.51
N ARG A 7 0.93 15.20 27.30
CA ARG A 7 2.27 14.94 27.83
C ARG A 7 3.28 14.57 26.73
N PRO A 8 3.59 15.51 25.80
CA PRO A 8 4.51 15.25 24.68
C PRO A 8 5.96 14.96 25.10
N ASP A 9 6.28 15.14 26.38
CA ASP A 9 7.55 14.75 27.00
C ASP A 9 7.68 13.24 27.25
N LEU A 10 6.57 12.49 27.22
CA LEU A 10 6.56 11.04 27.51
C LEU A 10 6.74 10.16 26.27
N PHE A 11 6.80 10.73 25.07
CA PHE A 11 6.94 9.99 23.83
C PHE A 11 7.69 10.76 22.74
N ASP A 12 8.39 10.02 21.90
CA ASP A 12 9.17 10.58 20.78
C ASP A 12 8.41 10.58 19.46
N LEU A 13 7.40 9.72 19.34
CA LEU A 13 6.67 9.47 18.10
C LEU A 13 5.20 9.15 18.38
N LEU A 14 4.37 9.40 17.38
CA LEU A 14 2.96 9.02 17.36
C LEU A 14 2.81 7.80 16.46
N ASN A 15 2.12 6.78 16.97
CA ASN A 15 1.91 5.53 16.24
C ASN A 15 0.43 5.31 15.97
N LEU A 16 0.10 4.94 14.73
CA LEU A 16 -1.25 4.60 14.29
C LEU A 16 -1.27 3.22 13.62
N HIS A 17 -2.46 2.64 13.53
CA HIS A 17 -2.72 1.40 12.81
C HIS A 17 -3.67 1.73 11.65
N ALA A 18 -3.43 1.18 10.47
CA ALA A 18 -4.21 1.42 9.26
C ALA A 18 -4.69 0.09 8.67
N LEU A 19 -5.86 -0.38 9.13
CA LEU A 19 -6.38 -1.73 8.86
C LEU A 19 -7.66 -1.74 8.00
N ALA A 20 -8.20 -0.58 7.62
CA ALA A 20 -9.39 -0.47 6.77
C ALA A 20 -9.01 0.08 5.39
N GLN A 21 -9.79 1.02 4.84
CA GLN A 21 -9.56 1.61 3.52
C GLN A 21 -8.40 2.64 3.50
N PRO A 22 -7.74 2.88 2.36
CA PRO A 22 -6.59 3.79 2.29
C PRO A 22 -6.88 5.23 2.76
N THR A 23 -8.09 5.74 2.53
CA THR A 23 -8.55 7.07 2.96
C THR A 23 -8.61 7.25 4.48
N GLU A 24 -8.60 6.18 5.27
CA GLU A 24 -8.56 6.28 6.73
C GLU A 24 -7.29 6.98 7.22
N ILE A 25 -6.17 6.83 6.49
CA ILE A 25 -4.88 7.42 6.83
C ILE A 25 -5.01 8.94 6.84
N GLU A 26 -5.61 9.54 5.80
CA GLU A 26 -5.81 10.99 5.73
C GLU A 26 -6.65 11.48 6.91
N ALA A 27 -7.76 10.78 7.22
CA ALA A 27 -8.65 11.15 8.31
C ALA A 27 -7.95 11.10 9.68
N MET A 28 -7.19 10.02 9.95
CA MET A 28 -6.45 9.87 11.21
C MET A 28 -5.32 10.89 11.34
N LEU A 29 -4.59 11.16 10.27
CA LEU A 29 -3.50 12.14 10.27
C LEU A 29 -4.02 13.56 10.43
N ASN A 30 -5.12 13.92 9.76
CA ASN A 30 -5.78 15.21 9.94
C ASN A 30 -6.23 15.41 11.40
N TRP A 31 -6.81 14.37 12.02
CA TRP A 31 -7.17 14.43 13.44
C TRP A 31 -5.95 14.57 14.35
N LEU A 32 -4.87 13.82 14.11
CA LEU A 32 -3.63 13.94 14.89
C LEU A 32 -3.02 15.33 14.75
N HIS A 33 -2.87 15.85 13.54
CA HIS A 33 -2.32 17.19 13.31
C HIS A 33 -3.16 18.27 13.98
N TYR A 34 -4.49 18.13 13.96
CA TYR A 34 -5.37 18.99 14.72
C TYR A 34 -5.09 18.91 16.23
N GLU A 35 -5.10 17.71 16.82
CA GLU A 35 -4.92 17.53 18.27
C GLU A 35 -3.51 17.95 18.74
N THR A 36 -2.43 17.66 18.00
CA THR A 36 -1.09 18.11 18.38
C THR A 36 -0.89 19.61 18.12
N GLY A 37 -1.51 20.15 17.07
CA GLY A 37 -1.52 21.58 16.77
C GLY A 37 -2.19 22.39 17.88
N GLN A 38 -3.33 21.92 18.42
CA GLN A 38 -3.98 22.54 19.59
C GLN A 38 -3.09 22.57 20.84
N ARG A 39 -2.06 21.72 20.90
CA ARG A 39 -1.11 21.59 22.01
C ARG A 39 0.25 22.23 21.73
N GLY A 40 0.45 22.79 20.54
CA GLY A 40 1.67 23.51 20.18
C GLY A 40 2.90 22.63 19.98
N TYR A 41 2.75 21.35 19.59
CA TYR A 41 3.89 20.48 19.28
C TYR A 41 3.70 19.67 17.99
N HIS A 42 4.82 19.21 17.45
CA HIS A 42 4.89 18.26 16.35
C HIS A 42 5.81 17.09 16.74
N LYS A 43 5.40 15.88 16.41
CA LYS A 43 6.19 14.65 16.57
C LYS A 43 6.12 13.86 15.26
N PRO A 44 7.16 13.10 14.89
CA PRO A 44 7.07 12.15 13.79
C PRO A 44 5.90 11.19 13.99
N ILE A 45 5.19 10.90 12.90
CA ILE A 45 4.11 9.92 12.90
C ILE A 45 4.60 8.68 12.18
N ILE A 46 4.33 7.50 12.73
CA ILE A 46 4.56 6.22 12.08
C ILE A 46 3.25 5.43 12.01
N ILE A 47 3.18 4.49 11.09
CA ILE A 47 2.12 3.48 11.01
C ILE A 47 2.79 2.12 11.20
N SER A 48 2.70 1.57 12.42
CA SER A 48 3.40 0.32 12.79
C SER A 48 2.56 -0.94 12.60
N ASP A 49 1.37 -0.83 12.04
CA ASP A 49 0.49 -1.96 11.76
C ASP A 49 -0.44 -1.59 10.59
N THR A 50 -0.06 -1.99 9.39
CA THR A 50 -0.84 -1.74 8.16
C THR A 50 -1.29 -3.05 7.55
N ALA A 51 -2.59 -3.19 7.32
CA ALA A 51 -3.16 -4.27 6.56
C ALA A 51 -3.89 -3.71 5.33
N PRO A 52 -4.05 -4.50 4.26
CA PRO A 52 -5.01 -4.13 3.24
C PRO A 52 -6.41 -4.09 3.85
N ASN A 53 -7.33 -3.39 3.20
CA ASN A 53 -8.72 -3.38 3.61
C ASN A 53 -9.29 -4.80 3.75
N LEU A 54 -9.80 -5.12 4.95
CA LEU A 54 -10.29 -6.47 5.26
C LEU A 54 -11.57 -6.83 4.52
N LEU A 55 -12.33 -5.82 4.05
CA LEU A 55 -13.72 -5.86 3.55
C LEU A 55 -14.75 -6.36 4.58
N VAL A 56 -14.38 -7.34 5.39
CA VAL A 56 -15.15 -7.89 6.50
C VAL A 56 -14.22 -8.05 7.70
N GLY A 57 -14.48 -7.33 8.79
CA GLY A 57 -13.69 -7.40 10.02
C GLY A 57 -14.50 -7.91 11.22
N TRP A 58 -13.85 -8.67 12.10
CA TRP A 58 -14.35 -8.99 13.45
C TRP A 58 -15.70 -9.72 13.46
N GLY A 59 -15.76 -10.90 12.83
CA GLY A 59 -16.94 -11.77 12.82
C GLY A 59 -16.95 -12.67 11.59
N SER A 60 -17.96 -13.52 11.43
CA SER A 60 -18.03 -14.46 10.31
C SER A 60 -18.05 -13.72 8.96
N ALA A 61 -17.08 -14.00 8.09
CA ALA A 61 -17.06 -13.50 6.72
C ALA A 61 -17.58 -14.52 5.70
N THR A 62 -17.85 -15.76 6.12
CA THR A 62 -18.30 -16.86 5.25
C THR A 62 -19.81 -17.06 5.25
N SER A 63 -20.58 -16.21 5.93
CA SER A 63 -22.05 -16.26 5.99
C SER A 63 -22.61 -14.87 5.72
N CYS A 64 -23.73 -14.82 4.98
CA CYS A 64 -24.43 -13.57 4.69
C CYS A 64 -25.78 -13.43 5.39
N ASP A 65 -26.19 -14.45 6.12
CA ASP A 65 -27.39 -14.53 6.94
C ASP A 65 -27.02 -14.74 8.41
N GLY A 66 -28.02 -14.80 9.29
CA GLY A 66 -27.80 -15.00 10.73
C GLY A 66 -27.75 -13.72 11.57
N PRO A 67 -27.54 -13.87 12.89
CA PRO A 67 -27.67 -12.78 13.85
C PRO A 67 -26.51 -11.79 13.72
N ALA A 68 -26.83 -10.49 13.79
CA ALA A 68 -25.88 -9.39 13.56
C ALA A 68 -24.63 -9.46 14.46
N ASN A 69 -24.73 -10.01 15.68
CA ASN A 69 -23.61 -10.16 16.61
C ASN A 69 -22.64 -11.31 16.27
N ARG A 70 -22.91 -12.09 15.21
CA ARG A 70 -22.01 -13.12 14.68
C ARG A 70 -21.48 -12.79 13.28
N GLN A 71 -22.10 -11.82 12.61
CA GLN A 71 -21.69 -11.39 11.28
C GLN A 71 -20.49 -10.45 11.39
N GLY A 72 -19.55 -10.59 10.47
CA GLY A 72 -18.46 -9.62 10.35
C GLY A 72 -18.97 -8.24 9.95
N THR A 73 -18.28 -7.23 10.48
CA THR A 73 -18.49 -5.81 10.16
C THR A 73 -17.99 -5.53 8.76
N LEU A 74 -18.85 -5.02 7.89
CA LEU A 74 -18.45 -4.63 6.54
C LEU A 74 -17.66 -3.32 6.60
N LEU A 75 -16.55 -3.27 5.89
CA LEU A 75 -15.72 -2.07 5.75
C LEU A 75 -15.89 -1.52 4.32
N PRO A 76 -16.13 -0.21 4.15
CA PRO A 76 -16.21 0.40 2.83
C PRO A 76 -14.96 0.08 1.98
N PRO A 77 -15.09 -0.08 0.66
CA PRO A 77 -16.28 0.18 -0.14
C PRO A 77 -17.31 -0.96 -0.12
N ALA A 78 -17.13 -2.02 0.68
CA ALA A 78 -18.13 -3.07 0.81
C ALA A 78 -19.40 -2.54 1.49
N THR A 79 -20.55 -2.88 0.92
CA THR A 79 -21.87 -2.50 1.41
C THR A 79 -22.69 -3.73 1.80
N ALA A 80 -23.83 -3.52 2.45
CA ALA A 80 -24.75 -4.60 2.81
C ALA A 80 -25.20 -5.44 1.59
N ALA A 81 -25.25 -4.84 0.38
CA ALA A 81 -25.60 -5.54 -0.85
C ALA A 81 -24.52 -6.55 -1.28
N ASP A 82 -23.26 -6.31 -0.92
CA ASP A 82 -22.12 -7.15 -1.30
C ASP A 82 -21.98 -8.39 -0.39
N ARG A 83 -22.69 -8.43 0.75
CA ARG A 83 -22.45 -9.42 1.81
C ARG A 83 -22.51 -10.87 1.33
N CYS A 84 -23.50 -11.25 0.52
CA CYS A 84 -23.60 -12.64 0.03
C CYS A 84 -22.55 -12.97 -1.03
N ALA A 85 -22.16 -12.00 -1.86
CA ALA A 85 -21.09 -12.20 -2.82
C ALA A 85 -19.74 -12.33 -2.10
N LEU A 86 -19.48 -11.49 -1.10
CA LEU A 86 -18.30 -11.60 -0.22
C LEU A 86 -18.28 -12.93 0.53
N ALA A 87 -19.40 -13.37 1.10
CA ALA A 87 -19.47 -14.67 1.75
C ALA A 87 -19.08 -15.83 0.82
N THR A 88 -19.54 -15.78 -0.43
CA THR A 88 -19.13 -16.74 -1.47
C THR A 88 -17.61 -16.68 -1.71
N ILE A 89 -17.06 -15.48 -1.88
CA ILE A 89 -15.61 -15.28 -2.11
C ILE A 89 -14.78 -15.80 -0.93
N PHE A 90 -15.16 -15.52 0.31
CA PHE A 90 -14.44 -16.02 1.48
C PHE A 90 -14.50 -17.53 1.62
N ASN A 91 -15.63 -18.17 1.28
CA ASN A 91 -15.69 -19.63 1.19
C ASN A 91 -14.74 -20.16 0.10
N ASN A 92 -14.76 -19.55 -1.09
CA ASN A 92 -13.85 -19.91 -2.19
C ASN A 92 -12.37 -19.75 -1.80
N LEU A 93 -12.02 -18.69 -1.06
CA LEU A 93 -10.67 -18.45 -0.56
C LEU A 93 -10.21 -19.53 0.44
N ILE A 94 -11.10 -19.96 1.34
CA ILE A 94 -10.85 -21.09 2.26
C ILE A 94 -10.68 -22.39 1.47
N ASP A 95 -11.51 -22.60 0.45
CA ASP A 95 -11.48 -23.78 -0.41
C ASP A 95 -10.39 -23.71 -1.50
N ARG A 96 -9.53 -22.67 -1.47
CA ARG A 96 -8.36 -22.46 -2.34
C ARG A 96 -8.70 -22.30 -3.83
N ASP A 97 -9.85 -21.74 -4.16
CA ASP A 97 -10.19 -21.36 -5.53
C ASP A 97 -9.15 -20.37 -6.10
N GLU A 98 -8.57 -20.71 -7.25
CA GLU A 98 -7.45 -19.96 -7.83
C GLU A 98 -7.84 -18.54 -8.23
N ALA A 99 -9.02 -18.35 -8.83
CA ALA A 99 -9.48 -17.04 -9.29
C ALA A 99 -9.74 -16.09 -8.09
N SER A 100 -10.34 -16.61 -7.02
CA SER A 100 -10.57 -15.86 -5.79
C SER A 100 -9.26 -15.48 -5.11
N LEU A 101 -8.28 -16.41 -5.06
CA LEU A 101 -6.95 -16.15 -4.51
C LEU A 101 -6.18 -15.09 -5.31
N GLU A 102 -6.19 -15.18 -6.64
CA GLU A 102 -5.55 -14.18 -7.51
C GLU A 102 -6.15 -12.79 -7.30
N TRP A 103 -7.48 -12.70 -7.26
CA TRP A 103 -8.16 -11.44 -6.98
C TRP A 103 -7.81 -10.89 -5.60
N ALA A 104 -7.83 -11.72 -4.54
CA ALA A 104 -7.53 -11.27 -3.19
C ALA A 104 -6.09 -10.74 -3.06
N TRP A 105 -5.12 -11.45 -3.64
CA TRP A 105 -3.72 -11.01 -3.63
C TRP A 105 -3.51 -9.73 -4.45
N ARG A 106 -4.19 -9.59 -5.59
CA ARG A 106 -4.17 -8.36 -6.39
C ARG A 106 -4.78 -7.20 -5.61
N PHE A 107 -5.95 -7.38 -5.02
CA PHE A 107 -6.62 -6.37 -4.20
C PHE A 107 -5.69 -5.90 -3.07
N ALA A 108 -5.10 -6.85 -2.33
CA ALA A 108 -4.15 -6.53 -1.26
C ALA A 108 -2.93 -5.74 -1.76
N ALA A 109 -2.38 -6.11 -2.93
CA ALA A 109 -1.24 -5.41 -3.51
C ALA A 109 -1.57 -3.95 -3.88
N GLU A 110 -2.73 -3.74 -4.51
CA GLU A 110 -3.22 -2.42 -4.91
C GLU A 110 -3.48 -1.55 -3.67
N ASP A 111 -4.20 -2.07 -2.69
CA ASP A 111 -4.57 -1.35 -1.46
C ASP A 111 -3.33 -0.94 -0.64
N MET A 112 -2.35 -1.83 -0.52
CA MET A 112 -1.10 -1.53 0.19
C MET A 112 -0.28 -0.44 -0.51
N VAL A 113 -0.21 -0.43 -1.84
CA VAL A 113 0.47 0.64 -2.58
C VAL A 113 -0.22 1.99 -2.34
N LYS A 114 -1.55 2.02 -2.40
CA LYS A 114 -2.34 3.24 -2.13
C LYS A 114 -2.04 3.75 -0.71
N LYS A 115 -2.08 2.88 0.30
CA LYS A 115 -1.78 3.25 1.70
C LYS A 115 -0.39 3.84 1.88
N VAL A 116 0.64 3.23 1.28
CA VAL A 116 2.03 3.74 1.37
C VAL A 116 2.15 5.12 0.73
N VAL A 117 1.51 5.33 -0.42
CA VAL A 117 1.57 6.61 -1.16
C VAL A 117 0.83 7.72 -0.41
N ILE A 118 -0.33 7.42 0.16
CA ILE A 118 -1.09 8.35 1.01
C ILE A 118 -0.32 8.69 2.27
N ALA A 119 0.26 7.69 2.93
CA ALA A 119 1.12 7.92 4.09
C ALA A 119 2.31 8.84 3.74
N ALA A 120 2.87 8.67 2.54
CA ALA A 120 3.96 9.51 2.04
C ALA A 120 3.57 10.96 1.76
N ASP A 121 2.41 11.18 1.14
CA ASP A 121 1.86 12.51 0.93
C ASP A 121 1.66 13.27 2.24
N HIS A 122 1.25 12.56 3.30
CA HIS A 122 1.05 13.14 4.62
C HIS A 122 2.30 13.13 5.53
N GLY A 123 3.48 12.83 4.98
CA GLY A 123 4.75 12.94 5.70
C GLY A 123 4.93 11.94 6.86
N VAL A 124 4.21 10.80 6.84
CA VAL A 124 4.46 9.68 7.75
C VAL A 124 5.93 9.26 7.63
N ALA A 125 6.63 9.07 8.73
CA ALA A 125 8.06 8.75 8.71
C ALA A 125 8.33 7.28 8.36
N LEU A 126 7.46 6.39 8.83
CA LEU A 126 7.58 4.95 8.62
C LEU A 126 6.21 4.31 8.48
N ILE A 127 6.08 3.42 7.52
CA ILE A 127 4.94 2.51 7.37
C ILE A 127 5.48 1.08 7.23
N ASN A 128 4.95 0.15 8.00
CA ASN A 128 5.23 -1.28 7.86
C ASN A 128 3.95 -2.04 7.44
N THR A 129 4.13 -3.26 6.95
CA THR A 129 3.02 -4.22 6.82
C THR A 129 2.85 -5.00 8.11
N ALA A 130 1.60 -5.32 8.45
CA ALA A 130 1.23 -6.20 9.56
C ALA A 130 1.67 -7.65 9.31
N PHE A 131 1.76 -8.07 8.04
CA PHE A 131 1.87 -9.47 7.66
C PHE A 131 3.00 -9.70 6.65
N SER A 132 4.07 -10.36 7.09
CA SER A 132 5.09 -10.89 6.19
C SER A 132 4.62 -12.12 5.43
N GLU A 133 3.76 -12.93 6.07
CA GLU A 133 3.16 -14.15 5.53
C GLU A 133 1.64 -14.16 5.70
N ASP A 134 0.98 -15.01 4.94
CA ASP A 134 -0.45 -15.29 5.11
C ASP A 134 -0.77 -15.83 6.53
N LEU A 135 -1.99 -15.62 7.04
CA LEU A 135 -2.37 -16.07 8.39
C LEU A 135 -3.06 -17.44 8.35
N TYR A 136 -2.29 -18.54 8.41
CA TYR A 136 -2.80 -19.91 8.25
C TYR A 136 -4.09 -20.20 9.04
N TRP A 137 -4.12 -19.90 10.34
CA TRP A 137 -5.27 -20.20 11.20
C TRP A 137 -6.54 -19.48 10.74
N GLN A 138 -6.40 -18.25 10.23
CA GLN A 138 -7.53 -17.47 9.73
C GLN A 138 -8.06 -17.97 8.37
N GLN A 139 -7.29 -18.80 7.67
CA GLN A 139 -7.73 -19.46 6.43
C GLN A 139 -8.50 -20.76 6.69
N LEU A 140 -8.58 -21.24 7.94
CA LEU A 140 -9.31 -22.46 8.24
C LEU A 140 -10.82 -22.18 8.34
N ARG A 141 -11.63 -23.13 7.86
CA ARG A 141 -13.11 -23.07 7.94
C ARG A 141 -13.62 -22.85 9.37
N ALA A 142 -12.93 -23.34 10.39
CA ALA A 142 -13.27 -23.15 11.81
C ALA A 142 -13.20 -21.68 12.27
N PHE A 143 -12.38 -20.86 11.61
CA PHE A 143 -12.23 -19.42 11.91
C PHE A 143 -13.07 -18.54 10.98
N GLN A 144 -13.75 -19.14 9.98
CA GLN A 144 -14.75 -18.47 9.13
C GLN A 144 -14.25 -17.17 8.47
N ALA A 145 -12.97 -17.12 8.13
CA ALA A 145 -12.30 -15.92 7.62
C ALA A 145 -12.57 -14.68 8.49
N GLY A 146 -12.56 -14.84 9.82
CA GLY A 146 -13.01 -13.81 10.75
C GLY A 146 -12.18 -12.51 10.77
N ALA A 147 -10.99 -12.56 10.16
CA ALA A 147 -10.10 -11.43 9.95
C ALA A 147 -10.19 -10.87 8.51
N GLY A 148 -11.15 -11.31 7.70
CA GLY A 148 -11.34 -10.87 6.32
C GLY A 148 -10.13 -11.16 5.44
N LEU A 149 -9.82 -10.24 4.52
CA LEU A 149 -8.72 -10.40 3.57
C LEU A 149 -7.31 -10.43 4.20
N SER A 150 -7.14 -10.02 5.47
CA SER A 150 -5.84 -10.12 6.15
C SER A 150 -5.27 -11.54 6.15
N ALA A 151 -6.13 -12.57 6.14
CA ALA A 151 -5.69 -13.96 6.13
C ALA A 151 -4.91 -14.35 4.87
N TRP A 152 -5.05 -13.60 3.77
CA TRP A 152 -4.37 -13.81 2.50
C TRP A 152 -3.52 -12.60 2.08
N ALA A 153 -3.18 -11.71 3.02
CA ALA A 153 -2.49 -10.45 2.75
C ALA A 153 -0.96 -10.52 2.92
N GLY A 154 -0.39 -11.71 3.06
CA GLY A 154 1.05 -11.87 3.24
C GLY A 154 1.84 -11.33 2.05
N LEU A 155 3.03 -10.76 2.31
CA LEU A 155 3.98 -10.48 1.23
C LEU A 155 4.60 -11.78 0.66
N LEU A 156 4.66 -12.82 1.48
CA LEU A 156 5.11 -14.16 1.12
C LEU A 156 3.99 -15.18 1.41
N ASP A 157 4.09 -16.35 0.80
CA ASP A 157 3.23 -17.48 1.16
C ASP A 157 3.53 -18.03 2.56
N LEU A 158 2.70 -18.95 3.04
CA LEU A 158 2.81 -19.60 4.35
C LEU A 158 4.14 -20.33 4.62
N THR A 159 4.93 -20.57 3.57
CA THR A 159 6.23 -21.26 3.69
C THR A 159 7.40 -20.28 3.59
N LEU A 160 7.12 -18.99 3.40
CA LEU A 160 8.10 -17.93 3.18
C LEU A 160 8.97 -18.14 1.93
N THR A 161 8.51 -18.97 0.98
CA THR A 161 9.32 -19.32 -0.21
C THR A 161 8.87 -18.61 -1.47
N ARG A 162 7.60 -18.21 -1.56
CA ARG A 162 7.03 -17.61 -2.76
C ARG A 162 6.51 -16.19 -2.47
N PRO A 163 7.05 -15.17 -3.15
CA PRO A 163 6.50 -13.82 -3.04
C PRO A 163 5.10 -13.73 -3.64
N ARG A 164 4.24 -12.98 -2.96
CA ARG A 164 2.89 -12.63 -3.39
C ARG A 164 2.90 -11.35 -4.23
N PRO A 165 1.85 -11.05 -5.01
CA PRO A 165 1.69 -9.79 -5.73
C PRO A 165 2.03 -8.54 -4.90
N GLY A 166 1.63 -8.49 -3.62
CA GLY A 166 1.94 -7.37 -2.72
C GLY A 166 3.44 -7.10 -2.56
N PHE A 167 4.27 -8.15 -2.55
CA PHE A 167 5.73 -8.01 -2.48
C PHE A 167 6.28 -7.31 -3.72
N TYR A 168 5.86 -7.73 -4.92
CA TYR A 168 6.33 -7.14 -6.17
C TYR A 168 5.84 -5.70 -6.34
N ALA A 169 4.60 -5.43 -5.97
CA ALA A 169 4.00 -4.11 -6.00
C ALA A 169 4.74 -3.12 -5.09
N LEU A 170 5.00 -3.51 -3.83
CA LEU A 170 5.77 -2.69 -2.89
C LEU A 170 7.24 -2.58 -3.29
N GLN A 171 7.85 -3.62 -3.87
CA GLN A 171 9.19 -3.53 -4.42
C GLN A 171 9.27 -2.52 -5.58
N GLN A 172 8.30 -2.54 -6.49
CA GLN A 172 8.20 -1.56 -7.57
C GLN A 172 8.04 -0.16 -6.99
N LEU A 173 7.09 0.05 -6.07
CA LEU A 173 6.88 1.33 -5.41
C LEU A 173 8.14 1.84 -4.71
N ASN A 174 8.84 0.99 -3.95
CA ASN A 174 10.07 1.37 -3.26
C ASN A 174 11.14 1.88 -4.23
N ARG A 175 11.26 1.28 -5.43
CA ARG A 175 12.16 1.81 -6.49
C ARG A 175 11.73 3.19 -6.99
N GLN A 176 10.42 3.46 -7.00
CA GLN A 176 9.86 4.74 -7.40
C GLN A 176 9.96 5.80 -6.29
N LEU A 177 10.07 5.40 -5.02
CA LEU A 177 10.23 6.32 -3.89
C LEU A 177 11.68 6.55 -3.49
N THR A 178 12.62 5.74 -3.99
CA THR A 178 14.05 5.89 -3.66
C THR A 178 14.56 7.27 -4.12
N ASP A 179 15.09 8.04 -3.18
CA ASP A 179 15.60 9.41 -3.32
C ASP A 179 14.56 10.51 -3.54
N TYR A 180 13.27 10.20 -3.45
CA TYR A 180 12.22 11.22 -3.54
C TYR A 180 12.03 11.92 -2.19
N PRO A 181 12.22 13.24 -2.10
CA PRO A 181 12.05 13.99 -0.86
C PRO A 181 10.58 14.16 -0.47
N THR A 182 9.67 14.17 -1.45
CA THR A 182 8.25 14.44 -1.26
C THR A 182 7.41 13.64 -2.25
N VAL A 183 6.25 13.19 -1.77
CA VAL A 183 5.12 12.72 -2.57
C VAL A 183 4.03 13.76 -2.37
N THR A 184 3.36 14.20 -3.44
CA THR A 184 2.32 15.24 -3.34
C THR A 184 1.09 14.85 -4.14
N ARG A 185 -0.09 14.87 -3.52
CA ARG A 185 -1.37 14.70 -4.21
C ARG A 185 -1.69 15.93 -5.07
N LEU A 186 -1.93 15.72 -6.35
CA LEU A 186 -2.41 16.75 -7.29
C LEU A 186 -3.94 16.72 -7.37
N LEU A 187 -4.56 17.91 -7.41
CA LEU A 187 -6.00 18.04 -7.62
C LEU A 187 -6.35 17.86 -9.11
N THR A 188 -7.34 17.02 -9.40
CA THR A 188 -7.71 16.61 -10.76
C THR A 188 -9.08 17.14 -11.22
N GLY A 189 -9.82 17.79 -10.33
CA GLY A 189 -11.21 18.22 -10.55
C GLY A 189 -12.25 17.09 -10.44
N ASP A 190 -11.80 15.83 -10.48
CA ASP A 190 -12.61 14.65 -10.26
C ASP A 190 -12.20 14.02 -8.91
N PRO A 191 -13.07 14.01 -7.88
CA PRO A 191 -12.70 13.54 -6.55
C PRO A 191 -12.32 12.06 -6.52
N ASP A 192 -12.77 11.28 -7.51
CA ASP A 192 -12.49 9.85 -7.60
C ASP A 192 -11.18 9.56 -8.35
N ILE A 193 -10.46 10.59 -8.83
CA ILE A 193 -9.15 10.39 -9.48
C ILE A 193 -8.05 10.82 -8.54
N TRP A 194 -7.22 9.85 -8.21
CA TRP A 194 -6.11 10.01 -7.29
C TRP A 194 -4.84 10.09 -8.12
N LEU A 195 -4.22 11.27 -8.12
CA LEU A 195 -3.00 11.55 -8.86
C LEU A 195 -1.95 12.07 -7.88
N TYR A 196 -0.82 11.38 -7.81
CA TYR A 196 0.33 11.76 -7.00
C TYR A 196 1.50 12.08 -7.90
N GLU A 197 2.21 13.15 -7.55
CA GLU A 197 3.47 13.55 -8.14
C GLU A 197 4.63 13.18 -7.22
N LEU A 198 5.64 12.55 -7.82
CA LEU A 198 6.89 12.15 -7.19
C LEU A 198 8.00 12.87 -7.96
N CYS A 199 8.65 13.87 -7.37
CA CYS A 199 9.74 14.63 -8.01
C CYS A 199 11.09 14.43 -7.30
N ASP A 200 12.14 14.11 -8.07
CA ASP A 200 13.54 14.04 -7.63
C ASP A 200 14.39 14.83 -8.63
N THR A 201 15.28 15.71 -8.14
CA THR A 201 16.32 16.41 -8.93
C THR A 201 15.91 16.85 -10.35
N GLY A 202 14.72 17.43 -10.50
CA GLY A 202 14.22 17.97 -11.77
C GLY A 202 13.48 16.98 -12.68
N VAL A 203 13.25 15.74 -12.22
CA VAL A 203 12.44 14.73 -12.92
C VAL A 203 11.26 14.33 -12.05
N CYS A 204 10.06 14.61 -12.56
CA CYS A 204 8.81 14.18 -11.93
C CYS A 204 8.27 12.91 -12.60
N ARG A 205 7.63 12.09 -11.79
CA ARG A 205 6.90 10.89 -12.15
C ARG A 205 5.54 10.98 -11.48
N TRP A 206 4.58 10.24 -12.01
CA TRP A 206 3.24 10.26 -11.44
C TRP A 206 2.75 8.84 -11.17
N LEU A 207 1.95 8.72 -10.11
CA LEU A 207 1.16 7.53 -9.83
C LEU A 207 -0.30 7.94 -9.85
N ILE A 208 -1.11 7.25 -10.63
CA ILE A 208 -2.52 7.61 -10.83
C ILE A 208 -3.42 6.39 -10.79
N TRP A 209 -4.63 6.55 -10.25
CA TRP A 209 -5.71 5.55 -10.30
C TRP A 209 -7.10 6.18 -10.16
N TYR A 210 -8.12 5.38 -10.41
CA TYR A 210 -9.52 5.68 -10.16
C TYR A 210 -9.97 5.00 -8.86
N GLU A 211 -10.52 5.75 -7.91
CA GLU A 211 -10.94 5.28 -6.59
C GLU A 211 -12.45 5.54 -6.38
N PRO A 212 -13.33 4.75 -7.02
CA PRO A 212 -14.76 4.86 -6.79
C PRO A 212 -15.13 4.37 -5.39
N ASP A 213 -16.23 4.88 -4.84
CA ASP A 213 -16.91 4.30 -3.67
C ASP A 213 -17.71 3.04 -4.05
N GLN A 214 -17.04 2.11 -4.74
CA GLN A 214 -17.64 0.85 -5.22
C GLN A 214 -16.60 -0.28 -5.19
N LEU A 215 -16.99 -1.40 -4.59
CA LEU A 215 -16.18 -2.62 -4.56
C LEU A 215 -16.23 -3.37 -5.91
N GLN A 216 -15.06 -3.67 -6.48
CA GLN A 216 -14.95 -4.54 -7.66
C GLN A 216 -14.69 -6.00 -7.24
N LEU A 217 -15.71 -6.86 -7.38
CA LEU A 217 -15.62 -8.29 -7.08
C LEU A 217 -15.08 -9.11 -8.28
N PRO A 218 -14.54 -10.33 -8.06
CA PRO A 218 -14.16 -11.24 -9.13
C PRO A 218 -15.29 -11.43 -10.15
N GLY A 219 -14.97 -11.37 -11.44
CA GLY A 219 -15.93 -11.54 -12.54
C GLY A 219 -16.85 -10.33 -12.82
N SER A 220 -16.81 -9.29 -11.98
CA SER A 220 -17.53 -8.04 -12.26
C SER A 220 -16.85 -7.24 -13.38
N PRO A 221 -17.59 -6.43 -14.15
CA PRO A 221 -16.98 -5.50 -15.10
C PRO A 221 -15.93 -4.61 -14.43
N ALA A 222 -14.84 -4.33 -15.15
CA ALA A 222 -13.82 -3.43 -14.64
C ALA A 222 -14.39 -2.03 -14.42
N LEU A 223 -14.11 -1.46 -13.25
CA LEU A 223 -14.44 -0.06 -12.97
C LEU A 223 -13.41 0.81 -13.68
N THR A 224 -13.89 1.64 -14.61
CA THR A 224 -13.00 2.47 -15.44
C THR A 224 -13.46 3.92 -15.50
N ARG A 225 -12.49 4.83 -15.68
CA ARG A 225 -12.72 6.26 -15.82
C ARG A 225 -11.78 6.84 -16.87
N SER A 226 -12.31 7.61 -17.82
CA SER A 226 -11.48 8.37 -18.77
C SER A 226 -10.95 9.63 -18.09
N TYR A 227 -9.67 9.91 -18.21
CA TYR A 227 -9.02 11.09 -17.63
C TYR A 227 -8.05 11.74 -18.60
N THR A 228 -8.11 13.06 -18.72
CA THR A 228 -7.16 13.84 -19.52
C THR A 228 -6.03 14.34 -18.63
N PHE A 229 -4.86 13.74 -18.76
CA PHE A 229 -3.65 14.14 -18.04
C PHE A 229 -2.89 15.21 -18.81
N THR A 230 -2.76 16.41 -18.24
CA THR A 230 -1.97 17.50 -18.80
C THR A 230 -0.48 17.30 -18.53
N THR A 231 0.36 17.48 -19.55
CA THR A 231 1.80 17.31 -19.42
C THR A 231 2.57 18.22 -20.39
N THR A 232 3.78 18.61 -19.99
CA THR A 232 4.74 19.30 -20.87
C THR A 232 5.60 18.32 -21.68
N ALA A 233 5.62 17.04 -21.32
CA ALA A 233 6.33 16.02 -22.06
C ALA A 233 5.58 15.68 -23.35
N SER A 234 6.30 15.59 -24.47
CA SER A 234 5.71 15.17 -25.75
C SER A 234 5.30 13.69 -25.75
N ASN A 235 5.97 12.88 -24.91
CA ASN A 235 5.74 11.45 -24.79
C ASN A 235 5.80 11.03 -23.32
N LEU A 236 4.87 10.17 -22.93
CA LEU A 236 4.88 9.50 -21.64
C LEU A 236 5.03 7.99 -21.83
N ILE A 237 5.47 7.31 -20.79
CA ILE A 237 5.43 5.86 -20.63
C ILE A 237 4.43 5.57 -19.52
N SER A 238 3.45 4.71 -19.79
CA SER A 238 2.63 4.09 -18.76
C SER A 238 3.20 2.72 -18.40
N GLU A 239 3.32 2.46 -17.10
CA GLU A 239 3.72 1.19 -16.54
C GLU A 239 2.69 0.73 -15.52
N PRO A 240 2.14 -0.50 -15.67
CA PRO A 240 1.16 -1.02 -14.73
C PRO A 240 1.81 -1.41 -13.40
N LEU A 241 0.98 -1.62 -12.38
CA LEU A 241 1.42 -2.18 -11.12
C LEU A 241 1.99 -3.60 -11.32
N ALA A 242 3.15 -3.86 -10.71
CA ALA A 242 3.82 -5.16 -10.73
C ALA A 242 3.12 -6.14 -9.80
N LEU A 243 2.32 -7.05 -10.37
CA LEU A 243 1.70 -8.15 -9.64
C LEU A 243 2.55 -9.45 -9.69
N GLY A 244 3.73 -9.39 -10.29
CA GLY A 244 4.65 -10.51 -10.47
C GLY A 244 6.09 -10.05 -10.72
N ALA A 245 6.97 -10.99 -11.09
CA ALA A 245 8.38 -10.72 -11.30
C ALA A 245 8.62 -9.66 -12.40
N PRO A 246 9.67 -8.80 -12.29
CA PRO A 246 9.84 -7.63 -13.16
C PRO A 246 9.86 -7.89 -14.67
N ALA A 247 10.23 -9.10 -15.11
CA ALA A 247 10.32 -9.46 -16.52
C ALA A 247 8.96 -9.47 -17.25
N THR A 248 7.84 -9.36 -16.53
CA THR A 248 6.49 -9.42 -17.10
C THR A 248 5.83 -8.07 -17.31
N LEU A 249 6.48 -6.96 -16.93
CA LEU A 249 5.88 -5.63 -17.01
C LEU A 249 5.82 -5.11 -18.45
N GLN A 250 4.62 -5.10 -19.02
CA GLN A 250 4.35 -4.46 -20.32
C GLN A 250 4.12 -2.98 -20.12
N THR A 251 5.00 -2.14 -20.66
CA THR A 251 4.82 -0.68 -20.67
C THR A 251 4.25 -0.22 -22.00
N SER A 252 3.43 0.84 -21.96
CA SER A 252 2.84 1.45 -23.16
C SER A 252 3.38 2.87 -23.36
N ALA A 253 3.72 3.22 -24.60
CA ALA A 253 4.02 4.60 -24.96
C ALA A 253 2.72 5.39 -25.15
N LEU A 254 2.69 6.60 -24.62
CA LEU A 254 1.55 7.51 -24.69
C LEU A 254 2.02 8.81 -25.34
N LEU A 255 1.41 9.18 -26.46
CA LEU A 255 1.75 10.39 -27.19
C LEU A 255 0.90 11.55 -26.69
N ALA A 256 1.53 12.64 -26.28
CA ALA A 256 0.80 13.83 -25.88
C ALA A 256 0.31 14.60 -27.12
N ALA A 257 -1.00 14.79 -27.22
CA ALA A 257 -1.63 15.65 -28.21
C ALA A 257 -1.99 16.99 -27.55
N ASN A 258 -1.45 18.09 -28.08
CA ASN A 258 -1.68 19.44 -27.57
C ASN A 258 -1.40 19.59 -26.07
N GLY A 259 -0.32 18.96 -25.57
CA GLY A 259 0.06 19.01 -24.15
C GLY A 259 -0.81 18.13 -23.23
N SER A 260 -1.50 17.14 -23.77
CA SER A 260 -2.37 16.24 -22.98
C SER A 260 -2.37 14.81 -23.49
N VAL A 261 -2.64 13.86 -22.59
CA VAL A 261 -2.84 12.45 -22.88
C VAL A 261 -4.16 11.99 -22.27
N THR A 262 -4.98 11.26 -23.02
CA THR A 262 -6.16 10.59 -22.48
C THR A 262 -5.79 9.22 -21.95
N LEU A 263 -6.15 8.95 -20.70
CA LEU A 263 -5.91 7.71 -19.97
C LEU A 263 -7.24 7.02 -19.68
N THR A 264 -7.30 5.70 -19.81
CA THR A 264 -8.36 4.89 -19.23
C THR A 264 -7.87 4.36 -17.89
N LEU A 265 -8.30 4.99 -16.80
CA LEU A 265 -7.94 4.62 -15.45
C LEU A 265 -8.78 3.44 -14.96
N THR A 266 -8.20 2.64 -14.08
CA THR A 266 -8.86 1.57 -13.32
C THR A 266 -8.57 1.76 -11.83
N THR A 267 -9.11 0.87 -10.99
CA THR A 267 -8.78 0.83 -9.55
C THR A 267 -7.34 0.45 -9.24
N THR A 268 -6.62 -0.13 -10.21
CA THR A 268 -5.21 -0.47 -10.11
C THR A 268 -4.33 0.76 -10.33
N PRO A 269 -3.39 1.07 -9.41
CA PRO A 269 -2.37 2.10 -9.62
C PRO A 269 -1.55 1.89 -10.91
N GLN A 270 -1.34 2.97 -11.66
CA GLN A 270 -0.44 2.99 -12.82
C GLN A 270 0.58 4.12 -12.69
N TYR A 271 1.82 3.84 -13.10
CA TYR A 271 2.91 4.80 -13.09
C TYR A 271 3.03 5.48 -14.45
N LEU A 272 3.30 6.79 -14.45
CA LEU A 272 3.56 7.59 -15.63
C LEU A 272 4.95 8.24 -15.55
N TYR A 273 5.68 8.22 -16.67
CA TYR A 273 7.02 8.79 -16.77
C TYR A 273 7.19 9.59 -18.04
N PRO A 274 7.96 10.71 -18.04
CA PRO A 274 8.37 11.36 -19.27
C PRO A 274 9.36 10.48 -20.05
N TRP A 275 9.14 10.33 -21.36
CA TRP A 275 10.07 9.63 -22.25
C TRP A 275 11.42 10.36 -22.28
N GLY A 276 12.52 9.64 -22.06
CA GLY A 276 13.87 10.22 -21.96
C GLY A 276 14.29 10.59 -20.53
N GLY A 277 13.37 10.54 -19.56
CA GLY A 277 13.76 10.40 -18.16
C GLY A 277 14.48 9.08 -17.98
N VAL A 278 15.65 9.09 -17.32
CA VAL A 278 16.44 7.88 -17.07
C VAL A 278 15.55 6.85 -16.37
N ARG A 279 15.16 5.77 -17.07
CA ARG A 279 14.69 4.56 -16.40
C ARG A 279 15.85 4.13 -15.53
N ARG A 280 15.71 4.23 -14.20
CA ARG A 280 16.70 3.61 -13.32
C ARG A 280 16.68 2.12 -13.69
N PRO A 281 17.79 1.56 -14.22
CA PRO A 281 17.80 0.17 -14.67
C PRO A 281 17.34 -0.70 -13.51
N VAL A 282 16.71 -1.83 -13.84
CA VAL A 282 16.38 -2.90 -12.88
C VAL A 282 17.68 -3.55 -12.42
N GLY A 283 18.49 -2.79 -11.68
CA GLY A 283 19.59 -3.30 -10.89
C GLY A 283 18.97 -3.92 -9.66
N LEU A 284 18.41 -5.12 -9.82
CA LEU A 284 18.39 -6.02 -8.68
C LEU A 284 19.86 -6.18 -8.29
N ALA A 285 20.22 -5.71 -7.10
CA ALA A 285 21.36 -6.30 -6.42
C ALA A 285 21.02 -7.80 -6.39
N ASN A 286 21.62 -8.54 -7.31
CA ASN A 286 21.39 -9.96 -7.49
C ASN A 286 21.82 -10.60 -6.17
N PRO A 287 20.91 -11.10 -5.31
CA PRO A 287 21.33 -11.80 -4.11
C PRO A 287 21.68 -13.22 -4.57
N THR A 288 22.77 -13.36 -5.33
CA THR A 288 23.30 -14.68 -5.70
C THR A 288 23.93 -15.39 -4.51
N GLY A 289 23.98 -14.77 -3.34
CA GLY A 289 24.09 -15.48 -2.08
C GLY A 289 22.77 -16.14 -1.74
N GLN A 290 22.61 -17.42 -2.10
CA GLN A 290 21.57 -18.24 -1.48
C GLN A 290 21.70 -18.12 0.04
N PRO A 291 20.67 -17.66 0.76
CA PRO A 291 20.72 -17.62 2.22
C PRO A 291 20.81 -19.06 2.72
N THR A 292 21.91 -19.39 3.39
CA THR A 292 22.25 -20.74 3.84
C THR A 292 21.52 -21.15 5.12
N SER A 293 20.73 -20.25 5.72
CA SER A 293 19.95 -20.53 6.92
C SER A 293 18.54 -19.89 6.89
N ARG A 294 17.59 -20.51 7.60
CA ARG A 294 16.23 -19.95 7.83
C ARG A 294 16.26 -18.58 8.53
N GLN A 295 17.29 -18.30 9.33
CA GLN A 295 17.46 -17.01 10.02
C GLN A 295 17.90 -15.90 9.06
N ASP A 296 18.73 -16.21 8.06
CA ASP A 296 19.14 -15.24 7.03
C ASP A 296 17.98 -14.87 6.11
N GLN A 297 17.05 -15.79 5.86
CA GLN A 297 15.84 -15.52 5.10
C GLN A 297 14.90 -14.58 5.88
N ALA A 298 14.62 -14.82 7.16
CA ALA A 298 13.71 -13.96 7.93
C ALA A 298 14.24 -12.54 8.18
N GLY A 299 15.57 -12.35 8.25
CA GLY A 299 16.21 -11.05 8.48
C GLY A 299 16.27 -10.12 7.25
N LEU A 300 15.99 -10.63 6.05
CA LEU A 300 16.15 -9.90 4.78
C LEU A 300 14.86 -9.27 4.23
N TRP A 301 13.69 -9.55 4.83
CA TRP A 301 12.39 -9.29 4.18
C TRP A 301 11.42 -8.37 4.94
N MET A 302 11.87 -7.60 5.93
CA MET A 302 11.02 -6.53 6.47
C MET A 302 11.01 -5.35 5.49
N ALA A 303 9.99 -5.25 4.64
CA ALA A 303 9.76 -4.04 3.86
C ALA A 303 9.29 -2.92 4.82
N ALA A 304 10.24 -2.20 5.40
CA ALA A 304 9.97 -0.87 5.93
C ALA A 304 10.24 0.11 4.79
N VAL A 305 9.21 0.85 4.38
CA VAL A 305 9.42 2.01 3.51
C VAL A 305 9.71 3.17 4.46
N ASN A 306 10.93 3.70 4.40
CA ASN A 306 11.24 4.98 5.04
C ASN A 306 10.75 6.08 4.10
N VAL A 307 9.84 6.89 4.60
CA VAL A 307 9.02 7.78 3.78
C VAL A 307 9.45 9.24 3.94
N ASN A 308 10.35 9.57 4.89
CA ASN A 308 10.70 10.96 5.15
C ASN A 308 12.21 11.17 5.40
N ARG A 309 12.81 12.11 4.66
CA ARG A 309 14.21 12.52 4.79
C ARG A 309 14.28 14.03 4.97
N THR A 310 14.28 14.49 6.21
CA THR A 310 14.71 15.85 6.55
C THR A 310 16.14 15.81 7.10
N ALA A 311 17.05 16.55 6.47
CA ALA A 311 18.42 16.68 6.93
C ALA A 311 18.44 17.54 8.20
N SER A 312 18.82 16.94 9.34
CA SER A 312 19.31 17.68 10.50
C SER A 312 20.65 17.09 10.92
N SER A 313 21.63 17.98 11.13
CA SER A 313 23.01 17.65 11.44
C SER A 313 23.24 17.69 12.95
N THR A 314 23.51 16.53 13.58
CA THR A 314 24.25 16.44 14.86
C THR A 314 24.84 15.03 15.06
N PRO A 315 26.01 14.87 15.74
CA PRO A 315 26.76 13.61 15.74
C PRO A 315 26.67 12.77 17.03
N ALA A 316 26.79 11.45 16.82
CA ALA A 316 27.39 10.36 17.61
C ALA A 316 26.80 9.87 18.96
N GLY A 317 26.53 8.56 19.00
CA GLY A 317 26.43 7.72 20.21
C GLY A 317 26.04 6.27 19.85
N SER A 318 26.94 5.31 20.08
CA SER A 318 26.81 3.90 19.68
C SER A 318 26.00 3.06 20.66
N CYS A 319 25.11 2.17 20.16
CA CYS A 319 24.77 0.91 20.83
C CYS A 319 24.04 -0.09 19.91
N SER A 320 24.58 -1.31 19.85
CA SER A 320 23.99 -2.66 19.67
C SER A 320 22.94 -2.98 18.58
N ARG A 321 23.21 -4.08 17.86
CA ARG A 321 22.54 -4.60 16.66
C ARG A 321 21.13 -5.16 16.90
N ILE A 322 20.14 -4.62 16.18
CA ILE A 322 18.88 -5.27 15.77
C ILE A 322 18.65 -4.90 14.29
N VAL A 323 18.45 -5.89 13.43
CA VAL A 323 18.33 -5.72 11.97
C VAL A 323 16.94 -5.17 11.64
N TRP A 324 16.91 -3.89 11.26
CA TRP A 324 15.82 -3.25 10.54
C TRP A 324 16.23 -3.09 9.07
N LEU A 325 15.29 -3.16 8.15
CA LEU A 325 15.50 -2.66 6.79
C LEU A 325 15.46 -1.12 6.86
N LEU A 326 16.60 -0.59 7.31
CA LEU A 326 16.90 0.81 7.53
C LEU A 326 17.97 1.16 6.50
N VAL A 327 17.63 1.92 5.46
CA VAL A 327 18.66 2.59 4.66
C VAL A 327 19.07 3.85 5.43
N SER A 328 20.03 3.69 6.34
CA SER A 328 20.87 4.79 6.79
C SER A 328 22.34 4.33 6.79
N LYS A 329 23.14 4.87 5.89
CA LYS A 329 24.54 5.14 6.22
C LYS A 329 24.61 6.54 6.80
N LEU A 330 24.91 6.63 8.09
CA LEU A 330 25.60 7.79 8.64
C LEU A 330 26.79 7.29 9.47
N LYS A 331 27.89 8.02 9.32
CA LYS A 331 29.10 7.93 10.14
C LYS A 331 28.80 8.37 11.57
#